data_AF-A0A2V9XP27-F1
#
_entry.id   AF-A0A2V9XP27-F1
#
_cell.length_a   1.000
_cell.length_b   1.000
_cell.length_c   1.000
_cell.angle_alpha   90.00
_cell.angle_beta   90.00
_cell.angle_gamma   90.00
#
_symmetry.space_group_name_H-M   'P 1'
#
loop_
_entity.id
_entity.type
_entity.pdbx_description
1 polymer ?
#
loop_
_entity_poly.entity_id
_entity_poly.type
_entity_poly.pdbx_seq_one_letter_code
_entity_poly.pdbx_strand_id
1 'polypeptide(L)' 'EFLIVTPGVRPAGMGRGDQVRVVTPAEAIAAGATHIVVGRPITQAADPAAEARAILGQISF' A
#
# COMPACT_ATOMS: atom_id res chain seq x y z
N GLU A 1 -0.57 7.29 22.20
CA GLU A 1 -0.09 7.65 20.86
C GLU A 1 -1.26 7.49 19.88
N PHE A 2 -1.43 8.41 18.92
CA PHE A 2 -2.55 8.36 17.97
C PHE A 2 -2.11 7.66 16.69
N LEU A 3 -2.86 6.65 16.24
CA LEU A 3 -2.54 5.88 15.03
C LEU A 3 -3.48 6.29 13.89
N ILE A 4 -2.91 6.56 12.71
CA ILE A 4 -3.65 6.86 11.49
C ILE A 4 -3.45 5.67 10.55
N VAL A 5 -4.44 4.78 10.52
CA VAL A 5 -4.42 3.54 9.73
C VAL A 5 -5.19 3.75 8.42
N THR A 6 -4.50 3.61 7.29
CA THR A 6 -5.07 3.88 5.96
C THR A 6 -5.26 2.58 5.16
N PRO A 7 -6.51 2.08 4.99
CA PRO A 7 -6.79 0.96 4.10
C PRO A 7 -6.93 1.39 2.63
N GLY A 8 -6.89 0.43 1.72
CA GLY A 8 -7.09 0.69 0.28
C GLY A 8 -5.84 1.15 -0.46
N VAL A 9 -4.66 0.88 0.10
CA VAL A 9 -3.36 1.24 -0.49
C VAL A 9 -2.97 0.23 -1.57
N ARG A 10 -2.54 0.71 -2.76
CA ARG A 10 -1.97 -0.15 -3.81
C ARG A 10 -0.73 0.47 -4.46
N PRO A 11 0.25 -0.34 -4.89
CA PRO A 11 1.40 0.13 -5.66
C PRO A 11 0.98 0.72 -7.01
N ALA A 12 1.75 1.69 -7.50
CA ALA A 12 1.56 2.25 -8.82
C ALA A 12 1.67 1.16 -9.92
N GLY A 13 0.77 1.20 -10.91
CA GLY A 13 0.79 0.27 -12.05
C GLY A 13 -0.03 -1.02 -11.88
N MET A 14 -0.53 -1.33 -10.68
CA MET A 14 -1.52 -2.40 -10.50
C MET A 14 -2.92 -1.91 -10.89
N GLY A 15 -3.59 -2.62 -11.80
CA GLY A 15 -4.91 -2.25 -12.34
C GLY A 15 -5.97 -1.92 -11.26
N ARG A 16 -6.85 -0.97 -11.58
CA ARG A 16 -7.82 -0.35 -10.65
C ARG A 16 -8.83 -1.32 -10.00
N GLY A 17 -9.13 -2.47 -10.61
CA GLY A 17 -10.16 -3.37 -10.10
C GLY A 17 -11.47 -2.65 -9.76
N ASP A 18 -12.09 -3.06 -8.65
CA ASP A 18 -13.35 -2.60 -8.05
C ASP A 18 -13.18 -1.45 -7.01
N GLN A 19 -11.98 -0.89 -6.84
CA GLN A 19 -11.71 0.14 -5.82
C GLN A 19 -11.74 1.54 -6.42
N VAL A 20 -12.70 2.36 -5.97
CA VAL A 20 -12.98 3.72 -6.49
C VAL A 20 -11.93 4.77 -6.07
N ARG A 21 -11.22 4.54 -4.94
CA ARG A 21 -10.16 5.41 -4.44
C ARG A 21 -8.96 4.56 -4.03
N VAL A 22 -7.89 4.62 -4.82
CA VAL A 22 -6.63 3.93 -4.58
C VAL A 22 -5.58 4.99 -4.34
N VAL A 23 -4.92 4.94 -3.19
CA VAL A 23 -3.75 5.77 -2.86
C VAL A 23 -2.52 4.89 -2.87
N THR A 24 -1.38 5.44 -3.30
CA THR A 24 -0.10 4.73 -3.26
C THR A 24 0.47 4.70 -1.84
N PRO A 25 1.35 3.73 -1.51
CA PRO A 25 2.03 3.70 -0.22
C PRO A 25 2.70 5.04 0.14
N ALA A 26 3.41 5.64 -0.82
CA ALA A 26 4.08 6.92 -0.63
C ALA A 26 3.10 8.08 -0.36
N GLU A 27 1.98 8.16 -1.09
CA GLU A 27 0.95 9.18 -0.85
C GLU A 27 0.29 9.03 0.52
N ALA A 28 0.05 7.80 0.98
CA ALA A 28 -0.53 7.55 2.31
C ALA A 28 0.39 8.08 3.42
N ILE A 29 1.69 7.80 3.33
CA ILE A 29 2.68 8.29 4.29
C ILE A 29 2.82 9.81 4.21
N ALA A 30 2.87 10.39 3.00
CA ALA A 30 2.92 11.84 2.81
C ALA A 30 1.68 12.57 3.38
N ALA A 31 0.52 11.90 3.38
CA ALA A 31 -0.71 12.40 3.99
C ALA A 31 -0.78 12.23 5.52
N GLY A 32 0.26 11.68 6.16
CA GLY A 32 0.35 11.52 7.61
C GLY A 32 -0.13 10.17 8.16
N ALA A 33 -0.31 9.15 7.31
CA ALA A 33 -0.60 7.81 7.80
C ALA A 33 0.57 7.27 8.63
N THR A 34 0.27 6.72 9.80
CA THR A 34 1.27 5.99 10.60
C THR A 34 1.34 4.52 10.19
N HIS A 35 0.25 3.98 9.63
CA HIS A 35 0.15 2.61 9.15
C HIS A 35 -0.65 2.53 7.85
N ILE A 36 -0.27 1.61 6.96
CA ILE A 36 -1.00 1.30 5.73
C ILE A 36 -1.49 -0.15 5.77
N VAL A 37 -2.67 -0.40 5.21
CA VAL A 37 -3.21 -1.76 5.06
C VAL A 37 -3.24 -2.12 3.58
N VAL A 38 -2.40 -3.10 3.21
CA VAL A 38 -2.29 -3.64 1.86
C VAL A 38 -2.76 -5.09 1.88
N GLY A 39 -3.85 -5.38 1.15
CA GLY A 39 -4.42 -6.73 1.06
C GLY A 39 -4.08 -7.41 -0.26
N ARG A 40 -5.03 -7.39 -1.20
CA ARG A 40 -4.96 -8.05 -2.53
C ARG A 40 -3.64 -7.86 -3.28
N PRO A 41 -3.01 -6.66 -3.32
CA PRO A 41 -1.70 -6.51 -3.95
C PRO A 41 -0.67 -7.54 -3.47
N ILE A 42 -0.62 -7.81 -2.16
CA ILE A 42 0.32 -8.79 -1.58
C ILE A 42 -0.24 -10.20 -1.70
N THR A 43 -1.50 -10.42 -1.30
CA THR A 43 -2.05 -11.80 -1.20
C THR A 43 -2.33 -12.46 -2.54
N GLN A 44 -2.43 -11.70 -3.63
CA GLN A 44 -2.64 -12.21 -5.00
C GLN A 44 -1.40 -12.08 -5.89
N ALA A 45 -0.27 -11.60 -5.36
CA ALA A 45 0.99 -11.55 -6.09
C ALA A 45 1.54 -12.97 -6.33
N ALA A 46 2.28 -13.14 -7.43
CA ALA A 46 2.99 -14.39 -7.71
C ALA A 46 4.06 -14.69 -6.65
N ASP A 47 4.68 -13.65 -6.08
CA ASP A 47 5.57 -13.73 -4.92
C ASP A 47 5.16 -12.68 -3.89
N PRO A 48 4.33 -13.06 -2.89
CA PRO A 48 3.87 -12.15 -1.85
C PRO A 48 5.00 -11.50 -1.04
N ALA A 49 6.10 -12.21 -0.83
CA ALA A 49 7.22 -11.70 -0.05
C ALA A 49 8.01 -10.65 -0.84
N ALA A 50 8.22 -10.89 -2.14
CA ALA A 50 8.83 -9.89 -3.02
C ALA A 50 7.96 -8.64 -3.15
N GLU A 51 6.65 -8.81 -3.30
CA GLU A 51 5.72 -7.68 -3.40
C GLU A 51 5.71 -6.84 -2.12
N ALA A 52 5.65 -7.49 -0.94
CA ALA A 52 5.72 -6.78 0.34
C ALA A 52 7.02 -5.98 0.49
N ARG A 53 8.17 -6.53 0.06
CA ARG A 53 9.45 -5.81 0.05
C ARG A 53 9.46 -4.63 -0.92
N ALA A 54 8.89 -4.80 -2.11
CA ALA A 54 8.79 -3.72 -3.09
C ALA A 54 7.95 -2.55 -2.55
N ILE A 55 6.85 -2.85 -1.86
CA ILE A 55 6.00 -1.86 -1.17
C ILE A 55 6.76 -1.17 -0.04
N LEU A 56 7.48 -1.94 0.77
CA LEU A 56 8.29 -1.38 1.86
C LEU A 56 9.36 -0.41 1.33
N GLY A 57 9.98 -0.73 0.19
CA GLY A 57 10.95 0.14 -0.48
C GLY A 57 10.39 1.47 -0.98
N GLN A 58 9.06 1.63 -1.08
CA GLN A 58 8.43 2.91 -1.45
C GLN A 58 8.22 3.85 -0.25
N ILE A 59 8.33 3.34 0.97
CA ILE A 59 8.04 4.08 2.21
C ILE A 59 9.22 4.14 3.19
N SER A 60 10.24 3.30 3.00
CA SER A 60 11.48 3.32 3.77
C SER A 60 12.50 4.20 3.05
N PHE A 61 12.78 5.38 3.61
CA PHE A 61 13.88 6.25 3.19
C PHE A 61 15.11 6.00 4.05
#